data_AF-A0A7J4TWB6-F1
#
_entry.id   AF-A0A7J4TWB6-F1
#
_cell.length_a   1.000
_cell.length_b   1.000
_cell.length_c   1.000
_cell.angle_alpha   90.00
_cell.angle_beta   90.00
_cell.angle_gamma   90.00
#
_symmetry.space_group_name_H-M   'P 1'
#
loop_
_entity.id
_entity.type
_entity.pdbx_description
1 polymer ?
#
loop_
_entity_poly.entity_id
_entity_poly.type
_entity_poly.pdbx_seq_one_letter_code
_entity_poly.pdbx_strand_id
1 'polypeptide(L)'
;MLIEVYTATWCETCIPAEDALESETSGLDVEIIKFHRHLFEIEDPFGNNNTEGRWLSRYGPASVAADENARTPPTVIVSGERMHIGSTPSASMTLAEEYRESLDLVTPPPISESSSLEITWDGQILDWAWTWEEEKSRCRTTCDSVTTDLTLLIREASGDFPEGANGQGVYHNILRDAIPLDATGSMNLELPSAWDGDDLELVFIVDWVENPKEPSFLQELPFLNPFSVIVIVSISAIISLFIRKFDAGFNN
;
A
#
# COMPACT_ATOMS: atom_id res chain seq x y z
N MET A 1 -5.27 -8.04 9.41
CA MET A 1 -5.33 -7.11 8.25
C MET A 1 -4.06 -6.26 8.23
N LEU A 2 -3.54 -5.87 7.07
CA LEU A 2 -2.32 -5.04 6.98
C LEU A 2 -2.67 -3.55 6.80
N ILE A 3 -1.99 -2.68 7.53
CA ILE A 3 -2.03 -1.22 7.36
C ILE A 3 -0.59 -0.71 7.24
N GLU A 4 -0.30 0.00 6.16
CA GLU A 4 1.03 0.55 5.89
C GLU A 4 0.96 2.09 5.97
N VAL A 5 1.80 2.69 6.80
CA VAL A 5 1.77 4.13 7.08
C VAL A 5 3.10 4.75 6.66
N TYR A 6 3.07 5.70 5.74
CA TYR A 6 4.22 6.52 5.39
C TYR A 6 4.25 7.78 6.24
N THR A 7 5.28 7.92 7.06
CA THR A 7 5.39 8.93 8.12
C THR A 7 6.78 9.55 8.14
N ALA A 8 6.97 10.53 9.03
CA ALA A 8 8.30 11.03 9.35
C ALA A 8 8.39 11.60 10.77
N THR A 9 9.56 11.53 11.39
CA THR A 9 9.84 12.07 12.73
C THR A 9 9.70 13.60 12.83
N TRP A 10 9.72 14.29 11.69
CA TRP A 10 9.53 15.73 11.58
C TRP A 10 8.12 16.12 11.11
N CYS A 11 7.27 15.15 10.78
CA CYS A 11 5.93 15.40 10.25
C CYS A 11 4.93 15.66 11.39
N GLU A 12 4.66 16.94 11.67
CA GLU A 12 3.67 17.34 12.68
C GLU A 12 2.26 16.84 12.36
N THR A 13 1.87 16.84 11.07
CA THR A 13 0.57 16.35 10.62
C THR A 13 0.43 14.83 10.67
N CYS A 14 1.52 14.09 10.89
CA CYS A 14 1.47 12.64 11.03
C CYS A 14 0.91 12.22 12.39
N ILE A 15 1.13 13.00 13.45
CA ILE A 15 0.59 12.72 14.79
C ILE A 15 -0.94 12.58 14.77
N PRO A 16 -1.73 13.59 14.33
CA PRO A 16 -3.19 13.45 14.31
C PRO A 16 -3.70 12.36 13.36
N ALA A 17 -2.93 12.01 12.32
CA ALA A 17 -3.30 10.89 11.44
C ALA A 17 -3.07 9.55 12.11
N GLU A 18 -1.94 9.37 12.80
CA GLU A 18 -1.64 8.15 13.55
C GLU A 18 -2.57 7.98 14.75
N ASP A 19 -2.88 9.06 15.49
CA ASP A 19 -3.84 9.03 16.60
C ASP A 19 -5.25 8.62 16.14
N ALA A 20 -5.71 9.15 15.00
CA ALA A 20 -7.00 8.81 14.41
C ALA A 20 -7.03 7.36 13.90
N LEU A 21 -5.90 6.85 13.40
CA LEU A 21 -5.79 5.45 12.99
C LEU A 21 -5.80 4.52 14.21
N GLU A 22 -5.07 4.87 15.27
CA GLU A 22 -5.02 4.11 16.52
C GLU A 22 -6.41 4.01 17.18
N SER A 23 -7.21 5.09 17.15
CA SER A 23 -8.56 5.07 17.73
C SER A 23 -9.49 4.06 17.08
N GLU A 24 -9.35 3.83 15.77
CA GLU A 24 -10.20 2.89 15.02
C GLU A 24 -9.64 1.47 14.97
N THR A 25 -8.34 1.32 15.19
CA THR A 25 -7.67 0.01 15.16
C THR A 25 -7.51 -0.62 16.53
N SER A 26 -7.72 0.15 17.61
CA SER A 26 -7.67 -0.35 18.99
C SER A 26 -8.63 -1.53 19.19
N GLY A 27 -8.06 -2.71 19.45
CA GLY A 27 -8.83 -3.95 19.66
C GLY A 27 -9.19 -4.72 18.38
N LEU A 28 -8.74 -4.27 17.21
CA LEU A 28 -8.78 -5.04 15.97
C LEU A 28 -7.51 -5.86 15.79
N ASP A 29 -7.61 -6.98 15.08
CA ASP A 29 -6.46 -7.78 14.66
C ASP A 29 -5.83 -7.18 13.39
N VAL A 30 -5.01 -6.15 13.61
CA VAL A 30 -4.31 -5.42 12.56
C VAL A 30 -2.80 -5.48 12.75
N GLU A 31 -2.11 -5.64 11.63
CA GLU A 31 -0.67 -5.51 11.51
C GLU A 31 -0.39 -4.13 10.93
N ILE A 32 0.29 -3.28 11.70
CA ILE A 32 0.66 -1.93 11.26
C ILE A 32 2.17 -1.91 10.99
N ILE A 33 2.56 -1.37 9.84
CA ILE A 33 3.96 -1.17 9.44
C ILE A 33 4.16 0.31 9.09
N LYS A 34 5.12 0.98 9.72
CA LYS A 34 5.44 2.39 9.47
C LYS A 34 6.70 2.53 8.62
N PHE A 35 6.51 3.05 7.41
CA PHE A 35 7.56 3.48 6.51
C PHE A 35 7.98 4.89 6.88
N HIS A 36 9.20 5.03 7.39
CA HIS A 36 9.78 6.33 7.61
C HIS A 36 10.40 6.85 6.32
N ARG A 37 10.07 8.09 5.99
CA ARG A 37 10.50 8.74 4.75
C ARG A 37 12.02 8.74 4.60
N HIS A 38 12.51 8.25 3.46
CA HIS A 38 13.93 8.25 3.16
C HIS A 38 14.21 8.09 1.66
N LEU A 39 14.67 9.13 0.96
CA LEU A 39 15.20 8.97 -0.40
C LEU A 39 16.53 9.69 -0.54
N PHE A 40 17.59 9.04 -0.08
CA PHE A 40 18.90 9.69 0.10
C PHE A 40 18.82 10.97 0.96
N GLU A 41 17.80 11.02 1.82
CA GLU A 41 17.54 12.08 2.81
C GLU A 41 17.97 11.54 4.19
N ILE A 42 18.53 12.39 5.06
CA ILE A 42 19.03 11.98 6.38
C ILE A 42 18.20 12.55 7.55
N GLU A 43 17.13 13.27 7.23
CA GLU A 43 16.35 14.01 8.22
C GLU A 43 15.53 13.09 9.13
N ASP A 44 14.99 12.01 8.57
CA ASP A 44 14.39 10.94 9.36
C ASP A 44 15.41 9.80 9.56
N PRO A 45 15.82 9.52 10.81
CA PRO A 45 16.83 8.51 11.10
C PRO A 45 16.32 7.06 10.98
N PHE A 46 15.00 6.86 10.93
CA PHE A 46 14.41 5.53 10.90
C PHE A 46 14.27 4.96 9.49
N GLY A 47 14.15 5.81 8.48
CA GLY A 47 13.96 5.38 7.10
C GLY A 47 15.26 4.91 6.42
N ASN A 48 15.13 4.11 5.37
CA ASN A 48 16.22 3.71 4.49
C ASN A 48 15.76 3.51 3.04
N ASN A 49 16.72 3.32 2.12
CA ASN A 49 16.42 3.25 0.69
C ASN A 49 15.67 1.97 0.28
N ASN A 50 15.80 0.86 1.01
CA ASN A 50 15.09 -0.38 0.68
C ASN A 50 13.59 -0.23 1.00
N THR A 51 13.28 0.28 2.19
CA THR A 51 11.90 0.52 2.63
C THR A 51 11.21 1.56 1.75
N GLU A 52 11.92 2.64 1.40
CA GLU A 52 11.43 3.64 0.46
C GLU A 52 11.23 3.08 -0.95
N GLY A 53 12.18 2.27 -1.44
CA GLY A 53 12.08 1.62 -2.75
C GLY A 53 10.81 0.78 -2.86
N ARG A 54 10.48 0.01 -1.81
CA ARG A 54 9.22 -0.72 -1.72
C ARG A 54 8.02 0.23 -1.77
N TRP A 55 7.97 1.24 -0.91
CA TRP A 55 6.87 2.22 -0.87
C TRP A 55 6.62 2.87 -2.24
N LEU A 56 7.69 3.39 -2.87
CA LEU A 56 7.63 4.04 -4.17
C LEU A 56 7.17 3.09 -5.27
N SER A 57 7.63 1.84 -5.27
CA SER A 57 7.23 0.86 -6.26
C SER A 57 5.74 0.51 -6.17
N ARG A 58 5.21 0.43 -4.94
CA ARG A 58 3.84 -0.04 -4.67
C ARG A 58 2.80 1.07 -4.72
N TYR A 59 3.10 2.23 -4.11
CA TYR A 59 2.12 3.30 -3.86
C TYR A 59 2.46 4.59 -4.58
N GLY A 60 3.72 4.79 -4.97
CA GLY A 60 4.15 6.00 -5.69
C GLY A 60 3.29 6.33 -6.93
N PRO A 61 2.99 5.37 -7.83
CA PRO A 61 2.10 5.63 -8.97
C PRO A 61 0.70 6.08 -8.58
N ALA A 62 0.12 5.52 -7.52
CA ALA A 62 -1.22 5.86 -7.05
C ALA A 62 -1.26 7.25 -6.41
N SER A 63 -0.25 7.64 -5.63
CA SER A 63 -0.14 9.00 -5.10
C SER A 63 -0.03 10.02 -6.23
N VAL A 64 0.79 9.76 -7.25
CA VAL A 64 0.90 10.65 -8.43
C VAL A 64 -0.40 10.73 -9.20
N ALA A 65 -1.14 9.62 -9.33
CA ALA A 65 -2.46 9.61 -9.97
C ALA A 65 -3.52 10.40 -9.18
N ALA A 66 -3.30 10.60 -7.87
CA ALA A 66 -4.10 11.45 -7.01
C ALA A 66 -3.63 12.92 -7.00
N ASP A 67 -2.77 13.33 -7.94
CA ASP A 67 -2.15 14.66 -8.03
C ASP A 67 -1.27 15.03 -6.81
N GLU A 68 -0.75 14.02 -6.10
CA GLU A 68 0.11 14.17 -4.92
C GLU A 68 1.55 13.71 -5.18
N ASN A 69 2.48 14.05 -4.28
CA ASN A 69 3.84 13.51 -4.34
C ASN A 69 3.86 12.03 -3.88
N ALA A 70 4.64 11.19 -4.57
CA ALA A 70 4.85 9.77 -4.21
C ALA A 70 5.36 9.53 -2.77
N ARG A 71 5.87 10.59 -2.12
CA ARG A 71 6.52 10.58 -0.81
C ARG A 71 5.91 11.62 0.13
N THR A 72 4.59 11.81 0.08
CA THR A 72 3.88 12.74 0.98
C THR A 72 3.53 12.04 2.30
N PRO A 73 4.17 12.39 3.43
CA PRO A 73 3.67 12.00 4.75
C PRO A 73 2.61 13.00 5.26
N PRO A 74 1.62 12.56 6.06
CA PRO A 74 1.26 11.16 6.26
C PRO A 74 0.60 10.58 5.01
N THR A 75 0.84 9.30 4.72
CA THR A 75 -0.03 8.52 3.83
C THR A 75 -0.36 7.19 4.49
N VAL A 76 -1.63 6.83 4.57
CA VAL A 76 -2.09 5.56 5.15
C VAL A 76 -2.68 4.69 4.05
N ILE A 77 -2.22 3.44 3.99
CA ILE A 77 -2.75 2.42 3.09
C ILE A 77 -3.45 1.34 3.92
N VAL A 78 -4.74 1.13 3.68
CA VAL A 78 -5.51 0.05 4.29
C VAL A 78 -5.59 -1.13 3.32
N SER A 79 -5.06 -2.29 3.75
CA SER A 79 -5.03 -3.56 2.99
C SER A 79 -4.49 -3.44 1.57
N GLY A 80 -3.51 -2.57 1.33
CA GLY A 80 -2.93 -2.36 -0.01
C GLY A 80 -3.87 -1.71 -1.04
N GLU A 81 -5.07 -1.28 -0.65
CA GLU A 81 -6.15 -0.87 -1.57
C GLU A 81 -6.60 0.57 -1.40
N ARG A 82 -6.75 1.02 -0.16
CA ARG A 82 -7.35 2.32 0.15
C ARG A 82 -6.28 3.24 0.66
N MET A 83 -6.03 4.28 -0.11
CA MET A 83 -4.99 5.27 0.16
C MET A 83 -5.62 6.55 0.71
N HIS A 84 -5.14 6.99 1.86
CA HIS A 84 -5.46 8.28 2.47
C HIS A 84 -4.19 9.12 2.53
N ILE A 85 -4.16 10.25 1.82
CA ILE A 85 -3.00 11.15 1.78
C ILE A 85 -3.31 12.38 2.61
N GLY A 86 -2.40 12.73 3.51
CA GLY A 86 -2.54 13.85 4.43
C GLY A 86 -3.41 13.55 5.64
N SER A 87 -3.59 14.59 6.46
CA SER A 87 -4.34 14.53 7.73
C SER A 87 -5.63 15.36 7.69
N THR A 88 -6.06 15.79 6.50
CA THR A 88 -7.29 16.57 6.33
C THR A 88 -8.39 15.65 5.83
N PRO A 89 -9.43 15.38 6.64
CA PRO A 89 -10.50 14.50 6.23
C PRO A 89 -11.40 15.13 5.17
N SER A 90 -12.21 14.30 4.53
CA SER A 90 -13.31 14.74 3.69
C SER A 90 -14.28 15.67 4.44
N ALA A 91 -14.85 16.66 3.76
CA ALA A 91 -15.57 17.80 4.37
C ALA A 91 -16.78 17.45 5.28
N SER A 92 -17.28 16.21 5.25
CA SER A 92 -18.45 15.75 6.01
C SER A 92 -18.13 14.72 7.10
N MET A 93 -16.87 14.42 7.35
CA MET A 93 -16.44 13.39 8.31
C MET A 93 -15.15 13.80 9.02
N THR A 94 -14.86 13.14 10.14
CA THR A 94 -13.57 13.19 10.81
C THR A 94 -12.58 12.21 10.16
N LEU A 95 -11.29 12.36 10.43
CA LEU A 95 -10.26 11.46 9.89
C LEU A 95 -10.43 10.02 10.39
N ALA A 96 -10.81 9.86 11.66
CA ALA A 96 -11.13 8.57 12.24
C ALA A 96 -12.34 7.91 11.54
N GLU A 97 -13.40 8.67 11.25
CA GLU A 97 -14.54 8.14 10.50
C GLU A 97 -14.15 7.68 9.08
N GLU A 98 -13.26 8.43 8.42
CA GLU A 98 -12.75 8.08 7.10
C GLU A 98 -11.92 6.78 7.12
N TYR A 99 -11.06 6.60 8.13
CA TYR A 99 -10.34 5.34 8.31
C TYR A 99 -11.26 4.17 8.62
N ARG A 100 -12.25 4.36 9.50
CA ARG A 100 -13.24 3.32 9.81
C ARG A 100 -14.01 2.86 8.58
N GLU A 101 -14.46 3.78 7.72
CA GLU A 101 -15.13 3.40 6.47
C GLU A 101 -14.21 2.54 5.58
N SER A 102 -12.92 2.87 5.50
CA SER A 102 -11.95 2.08 4.74
C SER A 102 -11.68 0.70 5.36
N LEU A 103 -11.62 0.61 6.69
CA LEU A 103 -11.47 -0.66 7.42
C LEU A 103 -12.68 -1.58 7.21
N ASP A 104 -13.89 -1.02 7.24
CA ASP A 104 -15.15 -1.76 7.04
C ASP A 104 -15.31 -2.31 5.61
N LEU A 105 -14.63 -1.70 4.63
CA LEU A 105 -14.69 -2.10 3.23
C LEU A 105 -13.62 -3.12 2.82
N VAL A 106 -12.74 -3.53 3.73
CA VAL A 106 -11.70 -4.52 3.42
C VAL A 106 -12.33 -5.85 3.03
N THR A 107 -11.88 -6.38 1.90
CA THR A 107 -12.34 -7.66 1.38
C THR A 107 -11.21 -8.68 1.49
N PRO A 108 -11.51 -9.94 1.86
CA PRO A 108 -10.50 -10.98 1.92
C PRO A 108 -9.79 -11.17 0.57
N PRO A 109 -8.48 -11.50 0.56
CA PRO A 109 -7.79 -11.85 -0.67
C PRO A 109 -8.41 -13.07 -1.37
N PRO A 110 -8.18 -13.25 -2.68
CA PRO A 110 -8.61 -14.42 -3.45
C PRO A 110 -7.77 -15.66 -3.15
N ILE A 111 -7.62 -15.98 -1.87
CA ILE A 111 -6.80 -17.07 -1.33
C ILE A 111 -7.71 -18.15 -0.74
N SER A 112 -7.38 -19.40 -1.04
CA SER A 112 -8.06 -20.57 -0.48
C SER A 112 -7.38 -21.06 0.80
N GLU A 113 -8.12 -21.83 1.60
CA GLU A 113 -7.66 -22.49 2.83
C GLU A 113 -6.54 -23.53 2.60
N SER A 114 -6.30 -23.93 1.34
CA SER A 114 -5.19 -24.83 0.97
C SER A 114 -3.85 -24.11 0.77
N SER A 115 -3.85 -22.78 0.80
CA SER A 115 -2.61 -22.00 0.75
C SER A 115 -1.82 -22.17 2.06
N SER A 116 -0.50 -22.12 1.99
CA SER A 116 0.34 -22.37 3.17
C SER A 116 1.66 -21.60 3.12
N LEU A 117 2.06 -21.08 4.28
CA LEU A 117 3.37 -20.48 4.53
C LEU A 117 4.10 -21.31 5.60
N GLU A 118 5.21 -21.92 5.23
CA GLU A 118 6.11 -22.61 6.14
C GLU A 118 7.39 -21.78 6.31
N ILE A 119 7.81 -21.57 7.56
CA ILE A 119 8.99 -20.78 7.91
C ILE A 119 9.78 -21.51 8.98
N THR A 120 11.10 -21.58 8.81
CA THR A 120 12.04 -21.98 9.86
C THR A 120 13.22 -21.03 9.93
N TRP A 121 13.58 -20.62 11.14
CA TRP A 121 14.74 -19.77 11.38
C TRP A 121 15.54 -20.31 12.56
N ASP A 122 16.83 -20.54 12.36
CA ASP A 122 17.75 -21.05 13.40
C ASP A 122 18.60 -19.96 14.07
N GLY A 123 18.33 -18.68 13.75
CA GLY A 123 19.13 -17.53 14.17
C GLY A 123 20.16 -17.07 13.13
N GLN A 124 20.33 -17.79 12.03
CA GLN A 124 21.22 -17.42 10.94
C GLN A 124 20.61 -17.75 9.57
N ILE A 125 20.17 -18.98 9.37
CA ILE A 125 19.55 -19.44 8.13
C ILE A 125 18.03 -19.33 8.27
N LEU A 126 17.42 -18.60 7.36
CA LEU A 126 15.98 -18.53 7.17
C LEU A 126 15.61 -19.41 5.97
N ASP A 127 14.77 -20.41 6.20
CA ASP A 127 14.14 -21.20 5.15
C ASP A 127 12.64 -20.90 5.10
N TRP A 128 12.08 -20.84 3.89
CA TRP A 128 10.66 -20.60 3.69
C TRP A 128 10.11 -21.34 2.49
N ALA A 129 8.83 -21.66 2.55
CA ALA A 129 8.04 -22.15 1.43
C ALA A 129 6.63 -21.57 1.48
N TRP A 130 6.27 -20.85 0.42
CA TRP A 130 4.97 -20.24 0.19
C TRP A 130 4.25 -20.95 -0.96
N THR A 131 3.00 -21.34 -0.72
CA THR A 131 2.09 -21.88 -1.73
C THR A 131 0.80 -21.08 -1.73
N TRP A 132 0.48 -20.44 -2.85
CA TRP A 132 -0.80 -19.77 -3.07
C TRP A 132 -1.72 -20.66 -3.91
N GLU A 133 -2.88 -20.99 -3.37
CA GLU A 133 -3.96 -21.64 -4.11
C GLU A 133 -5.14 -20.67 -4.22
N GLU A 134 -5.49 -20.31 -5.46
CA GLU A 134 -6.46 -19.25 -5.77
C GLU A 134 -7.90 -19.67 -5.43
N GLU A 135 -8.62 -18.81 -4.69
CA GLU A 135 -10.08 -18.92 -4.56
C GLU A 135 -10.77 -17.95 -5.52
N LYS A 136 -10.98 -18.37 -6.77
CA LYS A 136 -11.54 -17.50 -7.84
C LYS A 136 -12.91 -16.91 -7.52
N SER A 137 -13.70 -17.54 -6.64
CA SER A 137 -14.97 -16.97 -6.17
C SER A 137 -14.83 -15.71 -5.31
N ARG A 138 -13.63 -15.45 -4.80
CA ARG A 138 -13.27 -14.26 -4.01
C ARG A 138 -12.57 -13.18 -4.84
N CYS A 139 -12.28 -13.43 -6.12
CA CYS A 139 -11.75 -12.38 -6.99
C CYS A 139 -12.76 -11.23 -7.10
N ARG A 140 -12.25 -10.01 -7.06
CA ARG A 140 -13.03 -8.77 -7.20
C ARG A 140 -13.39 -8.52 -8.66
N THR A 141 -12.46 -8.88 -9.53
CA THR A 141 -12.61 -8.83 -10.98
C THR A 141 -12.97 -10.21 -11.54
N THR A 142 -13.22 -10.26 -12.85
CA THR A 142 -13.17 -11.54 -13.57
C THR A 142 -11.69 -11.93 -13.77
N CYS A 143 -11.05 -12.43 -12.71
CA CYS A 143 -9.66 -12.87 -12.72
C CYS A 143 -9.52 -14.22 -13.45
N ASP A 144 -8.49 -14.38 -14.27
CA ASP A 144 -8.10 -15.68 -14.81
C ASP A 144 -7.02 -16.33 -13.95
N SER A 145 -6.12 -15.52 -13.40
CA SER A 145 -5.05 -15.91 -12.47
C SER A 145 -4.74 -14.79 -11.48
N VAL A 146 -3.99 -15.11 -10.43
CA VAL A 146 -3.47 -14.17 -9.44
C VAL A 146 -1.95 -14.30 -9.39
N THR A 147 -1.24 -13.17 -9.51
CA THR A 147 0.20 -13.11 -9.24
C THR A 147 0.42 -12.74 -7.78
N THR A 148 1.43 -13.33 -7.14
CA THR A 148 1.75 -13.07 -5.73
C THR A 148 3.21 -12.75 -5.54
N ASP A 149 3.51 -11.76 -4.70
CA ASP A 149 4.87 -11.38 -4.33
C ASP A 149 5.04 -11.52 -2.81
N LEU A 150 5.97 -12.36 -2.37
CA LEU A 150 6.31 -12.55 -0.96
C LEU A 150 7.39 -11.54 -0.58
N THR A 151 7.20 -10.83 0.53
CA THR A 151 8.23 -9.94 1.11
C THR A 151 8.40 -10.24 2.58
N LEU A 152 9.64 -10.38 3.02
CA LEU A 152 10.01 -10.32 4.43
C LEU A 152 10.24 -8.86 4.82
N LEU A 153 9.48 -8.40 5.80
CA LEU A 153 9.68 -7.13 6.47
C LEU A 153 10.38 -7.37 7.80
N ILE A 154 11.36 -6.52 8.11
CA ILE A 154 11.99 -6.47 9.42
C ILE A 154 11.48 -5.21 10.10
N ARG A 155 10.64 -5.38 11.11
CA ARG A 155 10.05 -4.30 11.89
C ARG A 155 10.73 -4.19 13.24
N GLU A 156 10.87 -2.99 13.75
CA GLU A 156 11.23 -2.70 15.13
C GLU A 156 9.96 -2.27 15.88
N ALA A 157 9.71 -2.89 17.03
CA ALA A 157 8.47 -2.66 17.78
C ALA A 157 8.40 -1.21 18.29
N SER A 158 9.51 -0.67 18.78
CA SER A 158 9.60 0.71 19.25
C SER A 158 11.00 1.31 19.11
N GLY A 159 11.09 2.63 19.03
CA GLY A 159 12.35 3.37 19.13
C GLY A 159 12.15 4.72 19.82
N ASP A 160 13.02 5.02 20.79
CA ASP A 160 13.06 6.29 21.52
C ASP A 160 13.88 7.32 20.74
N PHE A 161 13.22 8.37 20.28
CA PHE A 161 13.80 9.49 19.55
C PHE A 161 13.14 10.81 20.00
N PRO A 162 13.47 11.30 21.21
CA PRO A 162 12.91 12.53 21.77
C PRO A 162 13.31 13.79 20.99
N GLU A 163 14.32 13.71 20.14
CA GLU A 163 14.76 14.79 19.26
C GLU A 163 13.89 14.96 18.00
N GLY A 164 12.93 14.06 17.75
CA GLY A 164 11.99 14.18 16.63
C GLY A 164 11.20 15.49 16.66
N ALA A 165 11.22 16.25 15.56
CA ALA A 165 10.63 17.58 15.51
C ALA A 165 9.09 17.59 15.65
N ASN A 166 8.42 16.46 15.39
CA ASN A 166 6.98 16.32 15.63
C ASN A 166 6.62 16.10 17.11
N GLY A 167 7.61 15.89 18.00
CA GLY A 167 7.43 15.80 19.45
C GLY A 167 6.87 14.47 19.99
N GLN A 168 6.82 13.41 19.17
CA GLN A 168 6.25 12.12 19.57
C GLN A 168 7.06 11.40 20.66
N GLY A 169 8.38 11.55 20.64
CA GLY A 169 9.29 10.89 21.56
C GLY A 169 9.52 9.43 21.22
N VAL A 170 8.47 8.59 21.30
CA VAL A 170 8.56 7.15 21.03
C VAL A 170 7.81 6.81 19.75
N TYR A 171 8.51 6.20 18.80
CA TYR A 171 7.95 5.76 17.54
C TYR A 171 7.75 4.25 17.58
N HIS A 172 6.67 3.76 16.95
CA HIS A 172 6.27 2.35 17.02
C HIS A 172 6.14 1.75 15.62
N ASN A 173 6.30 0.44 15.54
CA ASN A 173 6.11 -0.35 14.32
C ASN A 173 7.00 0.11 13.14
N ILE A 174 8.26 0.45 13.45
CA ILE A 174 9.19 1.09 12.51
C ILE A 174 9.72 0.04 11.54
N LEU A 175 9.52 0.23 10.23
CA LEU A 175 10.10 -0.67 9.24
C LEU A 175 11.60 -0.39 9.07
N ARG A 176 12.44 -1.41 9.31
CA ARG A 176 13.90 -1.34 9.25
C ARG A 176 14.49 -1.96 8.00
N ASP A 177 13.83 -2.95 7.41
CA ASP A 177 14.21 -3.48 6.09
C ASP A 177 13.04 -4.17 5.39
N ALA A 178 13.13 -4.29 4.07
CA ALA A 178 12.16 -5.00 3.24
C ALA A 178 12.88 -5.82 2.18
N ILE A 179 12.74 -7.15 2.25
CA ILE A 179 13.49 -8.10 1.44
C ILE A 179 12.49 -8.90 0.59
N PRO A 180 12.44 -8.67 -0.74
CA PRO A 180 11.65 -9.49 -1.64
C PRO A 180 12.14 -10.94 -1.63
N LEU A 181 11.22 -11.89 -1.57
CA LEU A 181 11.50 -13.31 -1.53
C LEU A 181 10.83 -14.02 -2.71
N ASP A 182 11.49 -15.05 -3.23
CA ASP A 182 10.85 -16.02 -4.12
C ASP A 182 9.82 -16.87 -3.34
N ALA A 183 8.99 -17.64 -4.03
CA ALA A 183 7.99 -18.49 -3.37
C ALA A 183 8.60 -19.59 -2.47
N THR A 184 9.83 -20.02 -2.71
CA THR A 184 10.52 -20.98 -1.83
C THR A 184 11.99 -20.67 -1.85
N GLY A 185 12.64 -20.70 -0.70
CA GLY A 185 14.05 -20.38 -0.63
C GLY A 185 14.69 -20.63 0.72
N SER A 186 15.99 -20.35 0.75
CA SER A 186 16.86 -20.40 1.91
C SER A 186 17.88 -19.28 1.78
N MET A 187 18.05 -18.49 2.83
CA MET A 187 19.03 -17.40 2.86
C MET A 187 19.69 -17.28 4.23
N ASN A 188 20.93 -16.80 4.23
CA ASN A 188 21.52 -16.27 5.46
C ASN A 188 20.92 -14.88 5.70
N LEU A 189 20.14 -14.76 6.77
CA LEU A 189 19.46 -13.52 7.14
C LEU A 189 20.33 -12.73 8.11
N GLU A 190 20.95 -11.67 7.61
CA GLU A 190 21.60 -10.65 8.43
C GLU A 190 20.57 -9.60 8.84
N LEU A 191 20.23 -9.55 10.13
CA LEU A 191 19.30 -8.54 10.64
C LEU A 191 19.97 -7.14 10.63
N PRO A 192 19.23 -6.08 10.28
CA PRO A 192 19.69 -4.71 10.49
C PRO A 192 19.89 -4.43 11.98
N SER A 193 20.59 -3.35 12.30
CA SER A 193 20.62 -2.89 13.69
C SER A 193 19.28 -2.24 14.05
N ALA A 194 18.72 -2.68 15.18
CA ALA A 194 17.68 -1.93 15.86
C ALA A 194 18.17 -0.52 16.16
N TRP A 195 17.26 0.44 16.18
CA TRP A 195 17.52 1.79 16.64
C TRP A 195 17.94 1.77 18.11
N ASP A 196 17.16 1.09 18.94
CA ASP A 196 17.49 0.79 20.32
C ASP A 196 16.95 -0.59 20.73
N GLY A 197 17.28 -1.01 21.95
CA GLY A 197 16.80 -2.29 22.46
C GLY A 197 17.21 -3.52 21.62
N ASP A 198 16.45 -4.59 21.82
CA ASP A 198 16.55 -5.86 21.08
C ASP A 198 15.11 -6.32 20.75
N ASP A 199 14.37 -5.52 19.96
CA ASP A 199 12.93 -5.68 19.70
C ASP A 199 12.59 -5.72 18.19
N LEU A 200 13.49 -6.32 17.39
CA LEU A 200 13.23 -6.64 15.98
C LEU A 200 12.29 -7.84 15.81
N GLU A 201 11.39 -7.73 14.84
CA GLU A 201 10.36 -8.70 14.50
C GLU A 201 10.37 -8.98 13.00
N LEU A 202 10.16 -10.25 12.63
CA LEU A 202 10.05 -10.70 11.25
C LEU A 202 8.58 -10.78 10.86
N VAL A 203 8.19 -10.05 9.82
CA VAL A 203 6.80 -10.00 9.33
C VAL A 203 6.79 -10.41 7.87
N PHE A 204 6.07 -11.47 7.54
CA PHE A 204 5.92 -11.92 6.15
C PHE A 204 4.62 -11.35 5.58
N ILE A 205 4.72 -10.68 4.45
CA ILE A 205 3.58 -10.15 3.72
C ILE A 205 3.54 -10.74 2.33
N VAL A 206 2.32 -10.99 1.85
CA VAL A 206 2.07 -11.45 0.49
C VAL A 206 1.24 -10.37 -0.19
N ASP A 207 1.84 -9.70 -1.17
CA ASP A 207 1.11 -8.87 -2.11
C ASP A 207 0.48 -9.76 -3.18
N TRP A 208 -0.67 -9.35 -3.72
CA TRP A 208 -1.31 -10.04 -4.83
C TRP A 208 -1.89 -9.07 -5.85
N VAL A 209 -1.93 -9.53 -7.10
CA VAL A 209 -2.53 -8.82 -8.24
C VAL A 209 -3.41 -9.79 -9.02
N GLU A 210 -4.68 -9.43 -9.18
CA GLU A 210 -5.60 -10.17 -10.06
C GLU A 210 -5.28 -9.84 -11.52
N ASN A 211 -5.06 -10.87 -12.33
CA ASN A 211 -4.85 -10.74 -13.76
C ASN A 211 -6.17 -11.06 -14.48
N PRO A 212 -6.79 -10.08 -15.17
CA PRO A 212 -7.98 -10.34 -15.95
C PRO A 212 -7.65 -11.26 -17.13
N LYS A 213 -8.68 -11.92 -17.65
CA LYS A 213 -8.54 -12.70 -18.88
C LYS A 213 -8.18 -11.77 -20.04
N GLU A 214 -7.03 -12.00 -20.68
CA GLU A 214 -6.67 -11.33 -21.93
C GLU A 214 -7.83 -11.46 -22.93
N PRO A 215 -8.34 -10.36 -23.51
CA PRO A 215 -9.34 -10.47 -24.56
C PRO A 215 -8.73 -11.29 -25.69
N SER A 216 -9.43 -12.34 -26.13
CA SER A 216 -8.95 -13.13 -27.25
C SER A 216 -8.80 -12.20 -28.46
N PHE A 217 -7.58 -12.16 -29.03
CA PHE A 217 -7.20 -11.34 -30.19
C PHE A 217 -8.08 -11.55 -31.45
N LEU A 218 -9.05 -12.47 -31.40
CA LEU A 218 -10.03 -12.70 -32.47
C LEU A 218 -11.37 -11.99 -32.26
N GLN A 219 -11.48 -11.11 -31.27
CA GLN A 219 -12.61 -10.16 -31.15
C GLN A 219 -12.26 -8.73 -31.56
N GLU A 220 -11.14 -8.53 -32.28
CA GLU A 220 -11.01 -7.43 -33.23
C GLU A 220 -10.95 -8.01 -34.65
N LEU A 221 -12.10 -8.06 -35.32
CA LEU A 221 -12.11 -8.03 -36.78
C LEU A 221 -12.27 -6.58 -37.26
N PRO A 222 -11.55 -6.22 -38.33
CA PRO A 222 -11.34 -4.84 -38.73
C PRO A 222 -12.55 -4.33 -39.49
N PHE A 223 -13.15 -3.22 -39.05
CA PHE A 223 -13.87 -2.37 -39.98
C PHE A 223 -12.87 -1.48 -40.71
N LEU A 224 -12.19 -2.07 -41.68
CA LEU A 224 -11.41 -1.35 -42.67
C LEU A 224 -12.39 -0.67 -43.65
N ASN A 225 -12.56 0.64 -43.43
CA ASN A 225 -12.49 1.72 -44.44
C ASN A 225 -13.62 1.84 -45.49
N PRO A 226 -13.61 2.87 -46.38
CA PRO A 226 -13.12 4.26 -46.31
C PRO A 226 -14.16 5.25 -46.87
N PHE A 227 -14.50 6.35 -46.20
CA PHE A 227 -14.97 7.55 -46.92
C PHE A 227 -14.59 8.82 -46.16
N SER A 228 -13.68 9.59 -46.76
CA SER A 228 -13.59 11.01 -46.53
C SER A 228 -14.96 11.65 -46.74
N VAL A 229 -15.53 12.25 -45.69
CA VAL A 229 -16.50 13.34 -45.85
C VAL A 229 -16.13 14.41 -44.82
N ILE A 230 -15.43 15.43 -45.30
CA ILE A 230 -15.47 16.76 -44.68
C ILE A 230 -16.88 17.29 -44.92
N VAL A 231 -17.66 17.47 -43.85
CA VAL A 231 -18.77 18.42 -43.83
C VAL A 231 -18.62 19.28 -42.60
N ILE A 232 -18.21 20.52 -42.84
CA ILE A 232 -18.34 21.65 -41.93
C ILE A 232 -19.81 22.05 -41.92
N VAL A 233 -20.47 22.01 -40.77
CA VAL A 233 -21.65 22.83 -40.48
C VAL A 233 -21.52 23.39 -39.07
N SER A 234 -21.18 24.67 -39.02
CA SER A 234 -21.22 25.53 -37.85
C SER A 234 -22.67 25.92 -37.55
N ILE A 235 -23.17 25.62 -36.34
CA ILE A 235 -24.29 26.34 -35.72
C ILE A 235 -23.98 26.52 -34.23
N SER A 236 -24.05 27.77 -33.82
CA SER A 236 -23.69 28.34 -32.52
C SER A 236 -24.74 28.10 -31.42
N ALA A 237 -24.27 28.27 -30.16
CA ALA A 237 -25.01 28.40 -28.90
C ALA A 237 -25.49 27.07 -28.28
N ILE A 238 -25.26 26.74 -27.01
CA ILE A 238 -25.25 27.54 -25.78
C ILE A 238 -24.20 26.95 -24.82
N ILE A 239 -23.35 27.80 -24.24
CA ILE A 239 -22.47 27.45 -23.12
C ILE A 239 -23.36 27.29 -21.88
N SER A 240 -23.49 26.08 -21.37
CA SER A 240 -23.94 25.81 -20.00
C SER A 240 -22.85 24.97 -19.35
N LEU A 241 -22.08 25.65 -18.52
CA LEU A 241 -20.99 25.09 -17.73
C LEU A 241 -21.61 24.23 -16.61
N PHE A 242 -21.80 22.93 -16.87
CA PHE A 242 -21.98 21.95 -15.80
C PHE A 242 -20.62 21.30 -15.54
N ILE A 243 -19.92 21.82 -14.53
CA ILE A 243 -18.83 21.13 -13.86
C ILE A 243 -19.48 19.92 -13.18
N ARG A 244 -19.42 18.75 -13.81
CA ARG A 244 -19.58 17.48 -13.12
C ARG A 244 -18.23 17.14 -12.51
N LYS A 245 -18.21 17.01 -11.18
CA LYS A 245 -17.17 16.26 -10.47
C LYS A 245 -17.03 14.90 -11.15
N PHE A 246 -15.82 14.54 -11.55
CA PHE A 246 -15.47 13.16 -11.80
C PHE A 246 -15.27 12.53 -10.43
N ASP A 247 -16.19 11.65 -10.04
CA ASP A 247 -15.85 10.59 -9.11
C ASP A 247 -14.84 9.71 -9.83
N ALA A 248 -13.58 9.75 -9.40
CA ALA A 248 -12.61 8.72 -9.71
C ALA A 248 -12.96 7.49 -8.85
N GLY A 249 -14.07 6.84 -9.19
CA GLY A 249 -14.30 5.47 -8.79
C GLY A 249 -13.28 4.62 -9.55
N PHE A 250 -12.30 4.08 -8.83
CA PHE A 250 -11.51 2.97 -9.34
C PHE A 250 -12.46 1.80 -9.58
N ASN A 251 -12.61 1.42 -10.84
CA ASN A 251 -13.49 0.33 -11.27
C ASN A 251 -12.93 -1.01 -10.77
N ASN A 252 -13.84 -1.75 -10.14
CA ASN A 252 -14.00 -3.21 -10.06
C ASN A 252 -12.78 -4.06 -10.36
#